data_AF-D4JYT0-F1
#
_entry.id   AF-D4JYT0-F1
#
_cell.length_a   1.000
_cell.length_b   1.000
_cell.length_c   1.000
_cell.angle_alpha   90.00
_cell.angle_beta   90.00
_cell.angle_gamma   90.00
#
_symmetry.space_group_name_H-M   'P 1'
#
loop_
_entity.id
_entity.type
_entity.pdbx_description
1 polymer ?
#
loop_
_entity_poly.entity_id
_entity_poly.type
_entity_poly.pdbx_seq_one_letter_code
_entity_poly.pdbx_strand_id
1 'polypeptide(L)'
;MEQKVIYNGQLLVLTQFWATGEPCLWITDPQQIEMPKMEFVGGYPNEYCIFLKNLTETELAQITSLDGTPLDVSVQLSQKSKPTAGTKIEN
;
A
#
# COMPACT_ATOMS: atom_id res chain seq x y z
N MET A 1 7.64 3.91 5.13
CA MET A 1 8.19 3.27 3.91
C MET A 1 7.06 3.13 2.93
N GLU A 2 7.28 3.54 1.68
CA GLU A 2 6.28 3.64 0.63
C GLU A 2 6.62 2.62 -0.46
N GLN A 3 5.66 1.78 -0.85
CA GLN A 3 5.81 0.78 -1.90
C GLN A 3 4.84 1.08 -3.02
N LYS A 4 5.32 1.22 -4.25
CA LYS A 4 4.44 1.37 -5.42
C LYS A 4 3.81 0.03 -5.77
N VAL A 5 2.50 0.04 -5.99
CA VAL A 5 1.66 -1.12 -6.31
C VAL A 5 0.66 -0.74 -7.38
N ILE A 6 0.14 -1.73 -8.10
CA ILE A 6 -0.94 -1.55 -9.05
C ILE A 6 -2.20 -2.16 -8.45
N TYR A 7 -3.28 -1.38 -8.42
CA TYR A 7 -4.58 -1.82 -7.94
C TYR A 7 -5.66 -1.35 -8.90
N ASN A 8 -6.47 -2.29 -9.39
CA ASN A 8 -7.48 -2.04 -10.41
C ASN A 8 -6.92 -1.33 -11.67
N GLY A 9 -5.69 -1.68 -12.06
CA GLY A 9 -4.98 -1.06 -13.19
C GLY A 9 -4.43 0.35 -12.93
N GLN A 10 -4.59 0.90 -11.74
CA GLN A 10 -4.04 2.20 -11.36
C GLN A 10 -2.85 2.05 -10.42
N LEU A 11 -1.86 2.93 -10.58
CA LEU A 11 -0.67 2.96 -9.73
C LEU A 11 -1.01 3.64 -8.40
N LEU A 12 -0.85 2.95 -7.28
CA LEU A 12 -1.00 3.49 -5.93
C LEU A 12 0.26 3.27 -5.11
N VAL A 13 0.35 3.96 -3.98
CA VAL A 13 1.45 3.80 -3.02
C VAL A 13 0.93 3.10 -1.77
N LEU A 14 1.29 1.84 -1.59
CA LEU A 14 1.11 1.12 -0.34
C LEU A 14 2.04 1.72 0.73
N THR A 15 1.45 2.40 1.69
CA THR A 15 2.15 3.02 2.82
C THR A 15 1.39 2.73 4.12
N GLN A 16 1.89 3.23 5.24
CA GLN A 16 1.19 3.17 6.52
C GLN A 16 0.64 4.55 6.84
N PHE A 17 -0.62 4.59 7.25
CA PHE A 17 -1.25 5.81 7.71
C PHE A 17 -0.53 6.33 8.95
N TRP A 18 -0.06 7.57 8.92
CA TRP A 18 0.83 8.11 9.95
C TRP A 18 0.18 8.19 11.33
N ALA A 19 -1.14 8.34 11.42
CA ALA A 19 -1.83 8.50 12.70
C ALA A 19 -2.11 7.17 13.41
N THR A 20 -2.43 6.10 12.67
CA THR A 20 -2.79 4.78 13.25
C THR A 20 -1.77 3.68 12.97
N GLY A 21 -0.82 3.91 12.06
CA GLY A 21 0.11 2.90 11.57
C GLY A 21 -0.55 1.85 10.66
N GLU A 22 -1.83 2.00 10.32
CA GLU A 22 -2.54 1.03 9.51
C GLU A 22 -2.11 1.09 8.05
N PRO A 23 -1.96 -0.05 7.37
CA PRO A 23 -1.63 -0.07 5.95
C PRO A 23 -2.76 0.53 5.12
N CYS A 24 -2.41 1.44 4.22
CA CYS A 24 -3.32 2.06 3.28
C CYS A 24 -2.67 2.25 1.90
N LEU A 25 -3.51 2.31 0.87
CA LEU A 25 -3.12 2.66 -0.49
C LEU A 25 -3.32 4.17 -0.67
N TRP A 26 -2.23 4.90 -0.81
CA TRP A 26 -2.22 6.35 -1.03
C TRP A 26 -2.31 6.66 -2.53
N ILE A 27 -3.07 7.70 -2.89
CA ILE A 27 -3.19 8.16 -4.27
C ILE A 27 -1.92 8.83 -4.76
N THR A 28 -1.55 8.59 -6.02
CA THR A 28 -0.51 9.36 -6.72
C THR A 28 -1.11 10.42 -7.63
N ASP A 29 -2.36 10.22 -8.05
CA ASP A 29 -3.06 11.04 -9.03
C ASP A 29 -4.43 11.47 -8.50
N PRO A 30 -4.82 12.75 -8.65
CA PRO A 30 -6.13 13.25 -8.18
C PRO A 30 -7.34 12.54 -8.81
N GLN A 31 -7.20 12.01 -10.03
CA GLN A 31 -8.26 11.23 -10.69
C GLN A 31 -8.60 9.93 -9.95
N GLN A 32 -7.72 9.45 -9.07
CA GLN A 32 -7.96 8.26 -8.25
C GLN A 32 -8.93 8.52 -7.09
N ILE A 33 -9.24 9.78 -6.78
CA ILE A 33 -10.22 10.13 -5.74
C ILE A 33 -11.62 9.60 -6.11
N GLU A 34 -11.91 9.44 -7.41
CA GLU A 34 -13.17 8.88 -7.90
C GLU A 34 -13.26 7.35 -7.72
N MET A 35 -12.20 6.69 -7.24
CA MET A 35 -12.22 5.26 -6.94
C MET A 35 -13.12 4.96 -5.73
N PRO A 36 -13.78 3.80 -5.72
CA PRO A 36 -14.56 3.37 -4.55
C PRO A 36 -13.63 3.13 -3.34
N LYS A 37 -14.16 3.37 -2.12
CA LYS A 37 -13.49 3.16 -0.83
C LYS A 37 -12.35 4.14 -0.50
N MET A 38 -12.24 5.23 -1.26
CA MET A 38 -11.37 6.35 -0.89
C MET A 38 -11.84 7.01 0.38
N GLU A 39 -10.94 7.11 1.36
CA GLU A 39 -11.14 7.78 2.62
C GLU A 39 -10.31 9.05 2.64
N PHE A 40 -10.98 10.16 2.95
CA PHE A 40 -10.32 11.44 3.16
C PHE A 40 -9.62 11.45 4.52
N VAL A 41 -8.30 11.60 4.53
CA VAL A 41 -7.48 11.42 5.73
C VAL A 41 -6.69 12.66 6.16
N GLY A 42 -6.88 13.79 5.49
CA GLY A 42 -6.08 14.99 5.71
C GLY A 42 -6.86 16.30 5.65
N GLY A 43 -6.13 17.40 5.49
CA GLY A 43 -6.68 18.76 5.36
C GLY A 43 -6.58 19.32 3.94
N TYR A 44 -5.83 18.66 3.06
CA TYR A 44 -5.64 19.04 1.67
C TYR A 44 -6.48 18.17 0.73
N PRO A 45 -6.97 18.73 -0.39
CA PRO A 45 -7.89 18.06 -1.31
C PRO A 45 -7.30 16.86 -2.08
N ASN A 46 -6.03 16.51 -1.85
CA ASN A 46 -5.34 15.36 -2.42
C ASN A 46 -4.88 14.34 -1.36
N GLU A 47 -5.35 14.47 -0.12
CA GLU A 47 -5.04 13.54 0.97
C GLU A 47 -6.12 12.47 1.11
N TYR A 48 -6.09 11.53 0.16
CA TYR A 48 -6.97 10.37 0.15
C TYR A 48 -6.17 9.07 0.21
N CYS A 49 -6.71 8.11 0.95
CA CYS A 49 -6.15 6.76 0.96
C CYS A 49 -7.25 5.70 1.08
N ILE A 50 -6.96 4.49 0.63
CA ILE A 50 -7.83 3.33 0.84
C ILE A 50 -7.21 2.47 1.93
N PHE A 51 -7.88 2.33 3.06
CA PHE A 51 -7.42 1.40 4.09
C PHE A 51 -7.59 -0.04 3.63
N LEU A 52 -6.57 -0.87 3.83
CA LEU A 52 -6.63 -2.28 3.45
C LEU A 52 -7.73 -3.04 4.20
N LYS A 53 -8.10 -2.62 5.42
CA LYS A 53 -9.22 -3.20 6.18
C LYS A 53 -10.59 -3.02 5.51
N ASN A 54 -10.73 -2.02 4.65
CA ASN A 54 -11.96 -1.77 3.89
C ASN A 54 -11.98 -2.55 2.55
N LEU A 55 -10.87 -3.19 2.19
CA LEU A 55 -10.77 -4.03 1.01
C LEU A 55 -11.21 -5.46 1.35
N THR A 56 -11.89 -6.11 0.41
CA THR A 56 -12.21 -7.54 0.52
C THR A 56 -11.03 -8.37 0.04
N GLU A 57 -11.01 -9.66 0.37
CA GLU A 57 -9.94 -10.58 -0.04
C GLU A 57 -9.68 -10.57 -1.56
N THR A 58 -10.74 -10.46 -2.36
CA THR A 58 -10.64 -10.31 -3.82
C THR A 58 -9.92 -9.04 -4.24
N GLU A 59 -10.20 -7.91 -3.58
CA GLU A 59 -9.60 -6.62 -3.90
C GLU A 59 -8.13 -6.58 -3.47
N LEU A 60 -7.82 -7.21 -2.33
CA LEU A 60 -6.45 -7.42 -1.90
C LEU A 60 -5.67 -8.26 -2.91
N ALA A 61 -6.28 -9.28 -3.50
CA ALA A 61 -5.67 -10.09 -4.55
C ALA A 61 -5.48 -9.33 -5.88
N GLN A 62 -6.20 -8.24 -6.12
CA GLN A 62 -5.97 -7.33 -7.26
C GLN A 62 -4.75 -6.43 -7.05
N ILE A 63 -4.28 -6.27 -5.81
CA ILE A 63 -3.08 -5.50 -5.52
C ILE A 63 -1.88 -6.30 -6.03
N THR A 64 -1.21 -5.74 -7.02
CA THR A 64 -0.03 -6.33 -7.65
C THR A 64 1.16 -5.40 -7.49
N SER A 65 2.36 -5.96 -7.56
CA SER A 65 3.58 -5.15 -7.68
C SER A 65 3.66 -4.52 -9.07
N LEU A 66 4.64 -3.62 -9.27
CA LEU A 66 4.91 -3.04 -10.58
C LEU A 66 5.17 -4.10 -11.67
N ASP A 67 5.72 -5.25 -11.29
CA ASP A 67 6.00 -6.39 -12.17
C ASP A 67 4.76 -7.26 -12.46
N GLY A 68 3.58 -6.91 -11.93
CA GLY A 68 2.33 -7.67 -12.09
C GLY A 68 2.20 -8.87 -11.15
N THR A 69 3.17 -9.09 -10.26
CA THR A 69 3.09 -10.17 -9.26
C THR A 69 2.04 -9.82 -8.19
N PRO A 70 1.05 -10.70 -7.92
CA PRO A 70 0.09 -10.50 -6.84
C PRO A 70 0.82 -10.38 -5.52
N LEU A 71 0.49 -9.33 -4.79
CA LEU A 71 1.22 -8.93 -3.60
C LEU A 71 0.42 -9.33 -2.37
N ASP A 72 0.93 -10.30 -1.62
CA ASP A 72 0.31 -10.71 -0.37
C ASP A 72 0.56 -9.64 0.69
N VAL A 73 -0.45 -8.81 0.93
CA VAL A 73 -0.37 -7.67 1.86
C VAL A 73 -0.12 -8.11 3.30
N SER A 74 -0.64 -9.26 3.72
CA SER A 74 -0.45 -9.86 5.05
C SER A 74 1.02 -10.19 5.30
N VAL A 75 1.68 -10.73 4.29
CA VAL A 75 3.11 -11.02 4.31
C VAL A 75 3.92 -9.74 4.32
N GLN A 76 3.53 -8.69 3.59
CA GLN A 76 4.31 -7.45 3.54
C GLN A 76 4.34 -6.66 4.86
N LEU A 77 3.26 -6.71 5.65
CA LEU A 77 3.23 -6.16 7.00
C LEU A 77 4.09 -6.99 7.97
N SER A 78 4.07 -8.32 7.85
CA SER A 78 4.84 -9.22 8.72
C SER A 78 6.34 -9.28 8.38
N GLN A 79 6.71 -9.15 7.10
CA GLN A 79 8.11 -9.25 6.65
C GLN A 79 8.95 -8.03 7.05
N LYS A 80 8.33 -6.88 7.38
CA LYS A 80 9.06 -5.70 7.88
C LYS A 80 9.33 -5.73 9.39
N SER A 81 8.91 -6.77 10.10
CA SER A 81 9.31 -7.06 11.49
C SER A 81 10.57 -7.92 11.61
N LYS A 82 11.26 -8.25 10.49
CA LYS A 82 12.60 -8.85 10.57
C LYS A 82 13.66 -7.75 10.47
N PRO A 83 14.54 -7.60 11.49
CA PRO A 83 15.77 -6.84 11.29
C PRO A 83 16.57 -7.50 10.16
N THR A 84 17.18 -6.67 9.33
CA THR A 84 18.15 -7.02 8.30
C THR A 84 19.16 -8.03 8.85
N ALA A 85 18.99 -9.31 8.53
CA ALA A 85 19.95 -10.35 8.86
C ALA A 85 21.03 -10.38 7.79
N GLY A 86 22.13 -9.66 8.07
CA GLY A 86 23.51 -9.95 7.69
C GLY A 86 23.81 -10.33 6.23
N THR A 87 24.39 -9.38 5.48
CA THR A 87 25.53 -9.72 4.62
C THR A 87 26.79 -9.37 5.40
N LYS A 88 27.32 -10.35 6.13
CA LYS A 88 28.70 -10.33 6.60
C LYS A 88 29.56 -10.50 5.35
N ILE A 89 30.12 -9.41 4.85
CA ILE A 89 31.24 -9.46 3.91
C ILE A 89 32.43 -10.02 4.69
N GLU A 90 32.72 -11.29 4.46
CA GLU A 90 33.98 -11.91 4.84
C GLU A 90 35.03 -11.42 3.84
N ASN A 91 36.03 -10.69 4.33
CA ASN A 91 37.38 -10.69 3.79
C ASN A 91 38.38 -10.10 4.81
#